data_AF-A0AAE6FY47-F1
#
_entry.id   AF-A0AAE6FY47-F1
#
_cell.length_a   1.000
_cell.length_b   1.000
_cell.length_c   1.000
_cell.angle_alpha   90.00
_cell.angle_beta   90.00
_cell.angle_gamma   90.00
#
_symmetry.space_group_name_H-M   'P 1'
#
loop_
_entity.id
_entity.type
_entity.pdbx_description
1 polymer ?
#
loop_
_entity_poly.entity_id
_entity_poly.type
_entity_poly.pdbx_seq_one_letter_code
_entity_poly.pdbx_strand_id
1 'polypeptide(L)'
;MPHRVTFAVDAVKPAVLPLEEVGLTEALSGRLDAKVLGASHREAQFVRPEATHPLLSAVHLAFSGHRPLVLSPDILWITIAQGLALHITRNAEALRFDLVRHQGRKQLMVTRDASQTDLASDDFWPGVVDDFSGMIQGHSPALHDLMVCDFSTTGPVERVVSQIVLMDAMREYFDYVVMCICGIPTITLEGSPEDWRKLRDKVGQLPRYGMDTWARHLLPLCDQFIRASEGREDRKFWQAIYKLHHAYGSDTFNGWIGKLFPFLRNQLTGEYDFPNPMLEAQALGKPDATEKGETLSSDRLPTGLSRVSLLLAVATDSGMVKARMALTAGFMGTLQSAETLALRPVPGWVVHEDLGLDAMLRRIKDEHRMAEALSEARHSNWRDLWGECGIPADISQFYAACDGASLFGQGDAAVYRIRASGALEFHDGTRWNKTRLADPQSSGYPHGWTRFCDVGEHGFLAYRFNPQQPGKLPLYWVESAQSRTGVCVADSLAEFLYKALNSQGRVYFQEPGFTPGAVEELWF
;
A
#
# COMPACT_ATOMS: atom_id res chain seq x y z
N MET A 1 6.69 -34.87 -10.78
CA MET A 1 7.27 -33.71 -10.07
C MET A 1 7.31 -32.53 -11.02
N PRO A 2 7.08 -31.28 -10.56
CA PRO A 2 7.44 -30.09 -11.32
C PRO A 2 8.95 -30.10 -11.63
N HIS A 3 9.33 -29.55 -12.78
CA HIS A 3 10.74 -29.28 -13.06
C HIS A 3 11.24 -28.17 -12.12
N ARG A 4 12.41 -28.36 -11.51
CA ARG A 4 13.07 -27.35 -10.67
C ARG A 4 14.59 -27.50 -10.71
N VAL A 5 15.29 -26.38 -10.65
CA VAL A 5 16.76 -26.29 -10.58
C VAL A 5 17.13 -25.35 -9.45
N THR A 6 18.08 -25.75 -8.60
CA THR A 6 18.58 -24.96 -7.47
C THR A 6 20.09 -24.75 -7.62
N PHE A 7 20.55 -23.51 -7.50
CA PHE A 7 21.96 -23.13 -7.60
C PHE A 7 22.35 -22.15 -6.49
N ALA A 8 23.66 -22.07 -6.19
CA ALA A 8 24.21 -21.16 -5.18
C ALA A 8 24.50 -19.77 -5.79
N VAL A 9 24.27 -18.72 -5.01
CA VAL A 9 24.42 -17.33 -5.46
C VAL A 9 25.45 -16.59 -4.61
N ASP A 10 25.19 -16.35 -3.33
CA ASP A 10 26.15 -15.71 -2.41
C ASP A 10 26.77 -16.71 -1.43
N ALA A 11 28.03 -16.45 -1.05
CA ALA A 11 28.78 -17.29 -0.11
C ALA A 11 28.47 -16.92 1.36
N VAL A 12 27.19 -16.83 1.69
CA VAL A 12 26.69 -16.42 3.01
C VAL A 12 26.17 -17.62 3.81
N LYS A 13 26.28 -17.56 5.14
CA LYS A 13 25.69 -18.56 6.05
C LYS A 13 24.17 -18.38 6.07
N PRO A 14 23.36 -19.39 5.70
CA PRO A 14 21.90 -19.27 5.68
C PRO A 14 21.31 -19.02 7.07
N ALA A 15 20.12 -18.41 7.13
CA ALA A 15 19.34 -18.32 8.35
C ALA A 15 19.03 -19.70 8.95
N VAL A 16 18.91 -19.75 10.28
CA VAL A 16 18.55 -20.95 11.06
C VAL A 16 17.25 -20.81 11.85
N LEU A 17 16.69 -19.60 11.93
CA LEU A 17 15.40 -19.32 12.57
C LEU A 17 14.35 -18.92 11.53
N PRO A 18 13.08 -19.33 11.67
CA PRO A 18 12.00 -18.86 10.80
C PRO A 18 11.73 -17.36 11.00
N LEU A 19 11.22 -16.69 9.97
CA LEU A 19 10.50 -15.42 10.12
C LEU A 19 9.12 -15.67 10.76
N GLU A 20 8.58 -14.65 11.42
CA GLU A 20 7.21 -14.63 11.91
C GLU A 20 6.20 -14.74 10.75
N GLU A 21 5.14 -15.53 10.94
CA GLU A 21 4.10 -15.73 9.94
C GLU A 21 2.71 -15.32 10.49
N VAL A 22 1.87 -14.82 9.58
CA VAL A 22 0.55 -14.23 9.86
C VAL A 22 -0.51 -14.77 8.89
N GLY A 23 -1.78 -14.68 9.27
CA GLY A 23 -2.90 -15.10 8.42
C GLY A 23 -3.16 -14.15 7.24
N LEU A 24 -3.88 -14.65 6.22
CA LEU A 24 -4.15 -13.95 4.96
C LEU A 24 -4.66 -12.50 5.11
N THR A 25 -5.52 -12.23 6.11
CA THR A 25 -6.06 -10.87 6.35
C THR A 25 -4.96 -9.88 6.71
N GLU A 26 -4.01 -10.29 7.54
CA GLU A 26 -2.89 -9.46 7.98
C GLU A 26 -1.82 -9.35 6.89
N ALA A 27 -1.55 -10.45 6.17
CA ALA A 27 -0.70 -10.47 4.97
C ALA A 27 -1.15 -9.47 3.88
N LEU A 28 -2.45 -9.22 3.78
CA LEU A 28 -3.07 -8.26 2.86
C LEU A 28 -3.24 -6.85 3.46
N SER A 29 -2.91 -6.63 4.73
CA SER A 29 -3.04 -5.33 5.40
C SER A 29 -2.27 -4.23 4.66
N GLY A 30 -2.83 -3.01 4.64
CA GLY A 30 -2.31 -1.87 3.87
C GLY A 30 -2.41 -2.00 2.34
N ARG A 31 -2.76 -3.18 1.80
CA ARG A 31 -2.90 -3.45 0.35
C ARG A 31 -4.35 -3.81 -0.05
N LEU A 32 -5.13 -4.37 0.87
CA LEU A 32 -6.57 -4.55 0.77
C LEU A 32 -7.26 -4.27 2.11
N ASP A 33 -7.98 -3.15 2.19
CA ASP A 33 -8.87 -2.84 3.31
C ASP A 33 -10.33 -3.17 2.92
N ALA A 34 -10.68 -4.46 3.02
CA ALA A 34 -12.03 -4.97 2.75
C ALA A 34 -12.23 -6.37 3.34
N LYS A 35 -13.48 -6.68 3.75
CA LYS A 35 -13.86 -8.00 4.26
C LYS A 35 -13.76 -9.06 3.16
N VAL A 36 -12.81 -9.99 3.29
CA VAL A 36 -12.62 -11.12 2.38
C VAL A 36 -13.73 -12.16 2.57
N LEU A 37 -14.49 -12.41 1.50
CA LEU A 37 -15.60 -13.38 1.46
C LEU A 37 -15.15 -14.74 0.92
N GLY A 38 -14.25 -14.76 -0.07
CA GLY A 38 -13.63 -15.98 -0.62
C GLY A 38 -12.15 -15.75 -0.94
N ALA A 39 -11.32 -16.79 -0.91
CA ALA A 39 -9.88 -16.69 -1.14
C ALA A 39 -9.28 -18.00 -1.66
N SER A 40 -8.16 -17.93 -2.38
CA SER A 40 -7.39 -19.11 -2.80
C SER A 40 -6.58 -19.75 -1.67
N HIS A 41 -6.10 -18.93 -0.71
CA HIS A 41 -5.08 -19.30 0.28
C HIS A 41 -5.52 -18.96 1.71
N ARG A 42 -6.78 -19.27 2.08
CA ARG A 42 -7.37 -18.81 3.36
C ARG A 42 -6.62 -19.30 4.60
N GLU A 43 -6.23 -20.57 4.61
CA GLU A 43 -5.57 -21.22 5.76
C GLU A 43 -4.02 -21.08 5.74
N ALA A 44 -3.48 -20.43 4.71
CA ALA A 44 -2.03 -20.27 4.56
C ALA A 44 -1.48 -19.22 5.54
N GLN A 45 -0.35 -19.55 6.17
CA GLN A 45 0.46 -18.60 6.93
C GLN A 45 1.46 -17.96 5.97
N PHE A 46 1.57 -16.63 6.02
CA PHE A 46 2.49 -15.85 5.19
C PHE A 46 3.48 -15.12 6.10
N VAL A 47 4.73 -14.98 5.69
CA VAL A 47 5.69 -14.10 6.36
C VAL A 47 5.09 -12.70 6.57
N ARG A 48 5.23 -12.14 7.78
CA ARG A 48 4.73 -10.81 8.16
C ARG A 48 5.06 -9.77 7.08
N PRO A 49 4.08 -9.04 6.52
CA PRO A 49 4.29 -8.24 5.31
C PRO A 49 4.99 -6.91 5.58
N GLU A 50 5.98 -6.59 4.75
CA GLU A 50 6.56 -5.25 4.63
C GLU A 50 5.66 -4.34 3.76
N ALA A 51 5.81 -3.02 3.89
CA ALA A 51 5.02 -2.01 3.18
C ALA A 51 5.39 -1.83 1.68
N THR A 52 5.67 -2.92 0.96
CA THR A 52 6.11 -2.91 -0.45
C THR A 52 5.46 -4.05 -1.28
N HIS A 53 5.87 -4.20 -2.54
CA HIS A 53 5.44 -5.30 -3.42
C HIS A 53 5.97 -6.65 -2.90
N PRO A 54 5.15 -7.71 -2.70
CA PRO A 54 5.62 -8.94 -2.06
C PRO A 54 6.80 -9.66 -2.74
N LEU A 55 6.92 -9.59 -4.08
CA LEU A 55 8.13 -10.07 -4.78
C LEU A 55 9.40 -9.31 -4.36
N LEU A 56 9.33 -7.99 -4.15
CA LEU A 56 10.48 -7.23 -3.65
C LEU A 56 10.75 -7.61 -2.19
N SER A 57 9.71 -7.68 -1.34
CA SER A 57 9.85 -8.07 0.06
C SER A 57 10.52 -9.45 0.22
N ALA A 58 10.10 -10.46 -0.54
CA ALA A 58 10.75 -11.77 -0.54
C ALA A 58 12.22 -11.73 -1.00
N VAL A 59 12.55 -10.89 -1.99
CA VAL A 59 13.93 -10.70 -2.47
C VAL A 59 14.78 -9.94 -1.44
N HIS A 60 14.20 -8.93 -0.78
CA HIS A 60 14.82 -8.19 0.31
C HIS A 60 15.13 -9.13 1.48
N LEU A 61 14.12 -9.81 2.03
CA LEU A 61 14.27 -10.73 3.16
C LEU A 61 15.15 -11.96 2.85
N ALA A 62 15.24 -12.37 1.59
CA ALA A 62 16.21 -13.38 1.14
C ALA A 62 17.66 -12.84 1.18
N PHE A 63 17.86 -11.58 0.81
CA PHE A 63 19.15 -10.92 0.73
C PHE A 63 19.66 -10.42 2.10
N SER A 64 18.85 -9.70 2.87
CA SER A 64 19.19 -9.21 4.21
C SER A 64 19.18 -10.32 5.26
N GLY A 65 18.26 -11.28 5.14
CA GLY A 65 18.10 -12.40 6.06
C GLY A 65 18.83 -13.68 5.67
N HIS A 66 19.64 -13.70 4.59
CA HIS A 66 20.33 -14.90 4.08
C HIS A 66 19.42 -16.13 3.91
N ARG A 67 18.28 -15.98 3.21
CA ARG A 67 17.30 -17.06 3.01
C ARG A 67 17.29 -17.53 1.55
N PRO A 68 17.13 -18.83 1.27
CA PRO A 68 16.91 -19.30 -0.10
C PRO A 68 15.69 -18.63 -0.73
N LEU A 69 15.73 -18.37 -2.03
CA LEU A 69 14.61 -17.74 -2.76
C LEU A 69 14.03 -18.69 -3.82
N VAL A 70 12.70 -18.78 -3.91
CA VAL A 70 11.99 -19.59 -4.91
C VAL A 70 11.27 -18.68 -5.91
N LEU A 71 11.59 -18.83 -7.21
CA LEU A 71 10.99 -18.10 -8.32
C LEU A 71 10.39 -19.07 -9.36
N SER A 72 9.37 -18.63 -10.07
CA SER A 72 8.68 -19.40 -11.13
C SER A 72 8.26 -18.48 -12.29
N PRO A 73 7.98 -19.02 -13.48
CA PRO A 73 7.52 -18.23 -14.63
C PRO A 73 6.26 -17.42 -14.30
N ASP A 74 5.33 -17.96 -13.49
CA ASP A 74 4.10 -17.26 -13.12
C ASP A 74 4.35 -16.07 -12.20
N ILE A 75 5.32 -16.14 -11.29
CA ILE A 75 5.71 -15.00 -10.45
C ILE A 75 6.17 -13.84 -11.36
N LEU A 76 7.13 -14.09 -12.26
CA LEU A 76 7.65 -13.05 -13.14
C LEU A 76 6.61 -12.57 -14.15
N TRP A 77 5.86 -13.49 -14.76
CA TRP A 77 4.84 -13.13 -15.75
C TRP A 77 3.69 -12.35 -15.13
N ILE A 78 3.27 -12.61 -13.89
CA ILE A 78 2.23 -11.82 -13.22
C ILE A 78 2.73 -10.40 -12.94
N THR A 79 3.95 -10.21 -12.44
CA THR A 79 4.54 -8.88 -12.26
C THR A 79 4.61 -8.11 -13.59
N ILE A 80 5.02 -8.76 -14.69
CA ILE A 80 5.07 -8.15 -16.03
C ILE A 80 3.66 -7.86 -16.58
N ALA A 81 2.69 -8.77 -16.38
CA ALA A 81 1.31 -8.56 -16.80
C ALA A 81 0.64 -7.39 -16.04
N GLN A 82 0.96 -7.21 -14.75
CA GLN A 82 0.50 -6.07 -13.96
C GLN A 82 1.12 -4.75 -14.44
N GLY A 83 2.41 -4.75 -14.78
CA GLY A 83 3.07 -3.60 -15.41
C GLY A 83 2.44 -3.21 -16.77
N LEU A 84 2.11 -4.20 -17.61
CA LEU A 84 1.39 -3.98 -18.87
C LEU A 84 -0.05 -3.50 -18.64
N ALA A 85 -0.76 -4.00 -17.63
CA ALA A 85 -2.11 -3.54 -17.30
C ALA A 85 -2.13 -2.05 -16.88
N LEU A 86 -1.12 -1.59 -16.13
CA LEU A 86 -0.94 -0.17 -15.79
C LEU A 86 -0.67 0.68 -17.04
N HIS A 87 0.13 0.17 -17.99
CA HIS A 87 0.38 0.84 -19.27
C HIS A 87 -0.91 0.99 -20.09
N ILE A 88 -1.64 -0.11 -20.27
CA ILE A 88 -2.91 -0.15 -21.04
C ILE A 88 -3.96 0.77 -20.40
N THR A 89 -4.06 0.81 -19.07
CA THR A 89 -5.03 1.65 -18.36
C THR A 89 -4.79 3.15 -18.61
N ARG A 90 -3.52 3.59 -18.73
CA ARG A 90 -3.18 5.01 -19.01
C ARG A 90 -3.28 5.34 -20.48
N ASN A 91 -2.78 4.45 -21.32
CA ASN A 91 -2.80 4.59 -22.77
C ASN A 91 -4.11 4.08 -23.38
N ALA A 92 -5.17 3.93 -22.58
CA ALA A 92 -6.50 3.51 -23.01
C ALA A 92 -7.09 4.42 -24.10
N GLU A 93 -6.59 5.65 -24.23
CA GLU A 93 -6.92 6.61 -25.28
C GLU A 93 -6.02 6.53 -26.54
N ALA A 94 -4.78 6.07 -26.41
CA ALA A 94 -3.86 5.88 -27.54
C ALA A 94 -4.06 4.49 -28.18
N LEU A 95 -4.10 3.44 -27.35
CA LEU A 95 -4.43 2.04 -27.70
C LEU A 95 -5.94 1.83 -27.92
N ARG A 96 -6.72 2.92 -27.94
CA ARG A 96 -8.18 2.95 -27.98
C ARG A 96 -8.79 2.34 -29.24
N PHE A 97 -8.07 2.48 -30.36
CA PHE A 97 -8.49 1.96 -31.65
C PHE A 97 -8.15 0.47 -31.81
N ASP A 98 -7.17 -0.01 -31.05
CA ASP A 98 -6.83 -1.45 -30.92
C ASP A 98 -7.66 -2.15 -29.84
N LEU A 99 -8.37 -1.40 -28.97
CA LEU A 99 -9.11 -1.89 -27.81
C LEU A 99 -10.60 -1.42 -27.78
N VAL A 100 -11.00 -0.35 -27.07
CA VAL A 100 -12.40 0.15 -26.99
C VAL A 100 -12.50 1.66 -26.65
N ARG A 101 -13.65 2.35 -26.85
CA ARG A 101 -13.71 3.82 -27.18
C ARG A 101 -14.41 4.83 -26.18
N HIS A 102 -13.79 5.38 -25.10
CA HIS A 102 -14.28 6.62 -24.37
C HIS A 102 -13.34 7.24 -23.26
N GLN A 103 -13.42 8.57 -22.99
CA GLN A 103 -12.41 9.49 -22.32
C GLN A 103 -12.63 10.04 -20.88
N GLY A 104 -11.52 10.29 -20.13
CA GLY A 104 -11.24 11.53 -19.31
C GLY A 104 -11.23 11.49 -17.74
N ARG A 105 -10.17 12.02 -17.06
CA ARG A 105 -10.11 12.39 -15.59
C ARG A 105 -8.75 12.94 -15.06
N LYS A 106 -8.74 13.61 -13.87
CA LYS A 106 -7.68 13.81 -12.79
C LYS A 106 -8.17 14.90 -11.77
N GLN A 107 -7.56 15.34 -10.64
CA GLN A 107 -6.85 14.79 -9.44
C GLN A 107 -6.89 15.87 -8.28
N LEU A 108 -6.25 15.93 -7.08
CA LEU A 108 -5.14 15.30 -6.29
C LEU A 108 -5.27 15.68 -4.74
N MET A 109 -4.45 15.54 -3.65
CA MET A 109 -3.12 15.03 -3.10
C MET A 109 -3.24 14.96 -1.51
N VAL A 110 -2.39 14.53 -0.53
CA VAL A 110 -1.00 13.98 -0.30
C VAL A 110 -1.07 12.67 0.60
N THR A 111 -0.46 12.30 1.76
CA THR A 111 0.68 12.60 2.71
C THR A 111 0.96 11.33 3.62
N ARG A 112 2.12 11.13 4.32
CA ARG A 112 2.41 9.99 5.28
C ARG A 112 3.64 10.16 6.25
N ASP A 113 3.79 9.25 7.23
CA ASP A 113 5.01 8.95 8.06
C ASP A 113 5.05 7.44 8.50
N ALA A 114 6.21 6.85 8.85
CA ALA A 114 6.39 5.47 9.37
C ALA A 114 7.83 5.12 9.86
N SER A 115 7.99 4.35 10.97
CA SER A 115 9.25 3.62 11.29
C SER A 115 9.08 2.50 12.34
N GLN A 116 9.78 1.37 12.16
CA GLN A 116 10.74 0.79 13.13
C GLN A 116 11.30 -0.57 12.64
N THR A 117 12.62 -0.69 12.69
CA THR A 117 13.37 -1.96 12.68
C THR A 117 13.92 -2.13 14.10
N ASP A 118 13.57 -3.21 14.79
CA ASP A 118 13.82 -3.29 16.23
C ASP A 118 15.30 -3.62 16.56
N LEU A 119 16.01 -2.62 17.06
CA LEU A 119 17.38 -2.70 17.55
C LEU A 119 17.46 -2.94 19.08
N ALA A 120 16.32 -3.09 19.76
CA ALA A 120 16.22 -3.26 21.22
C ALA A 120 16.09 -4.73 21.67
N SER A 121 16.42 -5.70 20.81
CA SER A 121 16.50 -7.11 21.20
C SER A 121 17.69 -7.36 22.13
N ASP A 122 17.42 -7.85 23.34
CA ASP A 122 18.43 -8.11 24.39
C ASP A 122 19.56 -9.06 23.94
N ASP A 123 19.27 -9.99 23.02
CA ASP A 123 20.24 -10.98 22.52
C ASP A 123 21.17 -10.44 21.41
N PHE A 124 20.83 -9.33 20.75
CA PHE A 124 21.56 -8.84 19.57
C PHE A 124 22.93 -8.24 19.92
N TRP A 125 22.95 -7.32 20.90
CA TRP A 125 24.16 -6.58 21.28
C TRP A 125 25.25 -7.44 21.95
N PRO A 126 24.92 -8.44 22.81
CA PRO A 126 25.90 -9.40 23.33
C PRO A 126 26.75 -10.07 22.25
N GLY A 127 26.13 -10.57 21.17
CA GLY A 127 26.84 -11.25 20.08
C GLY A 127 27.80 -10.33 19.32
N VAL A 128 27.35 -9.09 19.03
CA VAL A 128 28.18 -8.06 18.39
C VAL A 128 29.42 -7.72 19.24
N VAL A 129 29.27 -7.71 20.57
CA VAL A 129 30.37 -7.44 21.52
C VAL A 129 31.36 -8.62 21.61
N ASP A 130 30.88 -9.87 21.66
CA ASP A 130 31.75 -11.06 21.66
C ASP A 130 32.60 -11.12 20.38
N ASP A 131 32.04 -10.81 19.20
CA ASP A 131 32.77 -10.76 17.92
C ASP A 131 33.89 -9.69 17.92
N PHE A 132 33.60 -8.46 18.38
CA PHE A 132 34.65 -7.42 18.51
C PHE A 132 35.72 -7.80 19.54
N SER A 133 35.32 -8.40 20.66
CA SER A 133 36.22 -8.89 21.71
C SER A 133 37.20 -9.95 21.18
N GLY A 134 36.70 -10.92 20.41
CA GLY A 134 37.52 -11.96 19.77
C GLY A 134 38.52 -11.39 18.75
N MET A 135 38.13 -10.36 17.99
CA MET A 135 39.06 -9.65 17.09
C MET A 135 40.16 -8.92 17.87
N ILE A 136 39.85 -8.28 19.00
CA ILE A 136 40.87 -7.66 19.87
C ILE A 136 41.78 -8.73 20.48
N GLN A 137 41.26 -9.88 20.89
CA GLN A 137 42.08 -11.01 21.38
C GLN A 137 43.09 -11.47 20.32
N GLY A 138 42.69 -11.54 19.05
CA GLY A 138 43.59 -11.90 17.93
C GLY A 138 44.77 -10.94 17.73
N HIS A 139 44.64 -9.67 18.12
CA HIS A 139 45.69 -8.66 18.01
C HIS A 139 46.47 -8.43 19.32
N SER A 140 45.84 -8.60 20.48
CA SER A 140 46.43 -8.33 21.80
C SER A 140 45.94 -9.33 22.87
N PRO A 141 46.32 -10.62 22.79
CA PRO A 141 45.80 -11.66 23.67
C PRO A 141 45.98 -11.33 25.15
N ALA A 142 47.19 -10.92 25.55
CA ALA A 142 47.52 -10.61 26.93
C ALA A 142 46.83 -9.35 27.51
N LEU A 143 46.21 -8.52 26.66
CA LEU A 143 45.36 -7.40 27.11
C LEU A 143 43.90 -7.85 27.21
N HIS A 144 43.41 -8.60 26.23
CA HIS A 144 42.07 -9.21 26.28
C HIS A 144 41.93 -10.09 27.53
N ASP A 145 42.87 -11.01 27.76
CA ASP A 145 42.85 -11.98 28.86
C ASP A 145 43.10 -11.31 30.24
N LEU A 146 43.48 -10.03 30.26
CA LEU A 146 43.59 -9.19 31.45
C LEU A 146 42.31 -8.39 31.74
N MET A 147 41.51 -8.09 30.70
CA MET A 147 40.36 -7.17 30.78
C MET A 147 39.00 -7.87 30.74
N VAL A 148 38.88 -9.02 30.06
CA VAL A 148 37.63 -9.78 29.95
C VAL A 148 37.46 -10.67 31.18
N CYS A 149 36.31 -10.57 31.85
CA CYS A 149 36.02 -11.30 33.07
C CYS A 149 35.86 -12.81 32.82
N ASP A 150 36.51 -13.61 33.66
CA ASP A 150 36.41 -15.08 33.73
C ASP A 150 36.15 -15.62 35.16
N PHE A 151 36.02 -14.71 36.15
CA PHE A 151 35.82 -15.04 37.56
C PHE A 151 34.60 -15.93 37.80
N SER A 152 34.60 -16.69 38.91
CA SER A 152 33.52 -17.60 39.31
C SER A 152 32.14 -16.95 39.57
N THR A 153 32.05 -15.62 39.53
CA THR A 153 30.83 -14.82 39.62
C THR A 153 30.41 -14.17 38.30
N THR A 154 31.12 -14.44 37.20
CA THR A 154 30.87 -13.81 35.89
C THR A 154 29.69 -14.48 35.19
N GLY A 155 28.57 -13.78 35.04
CA GLY A 155 27.47 -14.18 34.17
C GLY A 155 27.64 -13.64 32.74
N PRO A 156 26.67 -13.91 31.85
CA PRO A 156 26.69 -13.39 30.48
C PRO A 156 26.77 -11.86 30.42
N VAL A 157 26.10 -11.17 31.35
CA VAL A 157 26.06 -9.69 31.40
C VAL A 157 27.42 -9.13 31.82
N GLU A 158 28.02 -9.66 32.89
CA GLU A 158 29.33 -9.22 33.39
C GLU A 158 30.44 -9.44 32.35
N ARG A 159 30.33 -10.54 31.59
CA ARG A 159 31.21 -10.82 30.45
C ARG A 159 31.09 -9.73 29.38
N VAL A 160 29.89 -9.50 28.84
CA VAL A 160 29.64 -8.48 27.81
C VAL A 160 30.08 -7.08 28.26
N VAL A 161 29.82 -6.71 29.52
CA VAL A 161 30.28 -5.43 30.10
C VAL A 161 31.81 -5.33 30.08
N SER A 162 32.54 -6.38 30.50
CA SER A 162 34.02 -6.38 30.49
C SER A 162 34.60 -6.28 29.07
N GLN A 163 33.90 -6.83 28.07
CA GLN A 163 34.28 -6.76 26.67
C GLN A 163 34.04 -5.37 26.05
N ILE A 164 32.95 -4.69 26.41
CA ILE A 164 32.72 -3.28 26.07
C ILE A 164 33.83 -2.38 26.67
N VAL A 165 34.28 -2.67 27.89
CA VAL A 165 35.40 -1.93 28.53
C VAL A 165 36.74 -2.18 27.82
N LEU A 166 37.00 -3.40 27.34
CA LEU A 166 38.14 -3.69 26.45
C LEU A 166 38.04 -2.90 25.13
N MET A 167 36.84 -2.79 24.55
CA MET A 167 36.62 -2.01 23.32
C MET A 167 36.88 -0.51 23.53
N ASP A 168 36.35 0.12 24.59
CA ASP A 168 36.61 1.55 24.88
C ASP A 168 38.11 1.81 25.12
N ALA A 169 38.81 0.94 25.86
CA ALA A 169 40.25 1.06 26.08
C ALA A 169 41.08 0.98 24.78
N MET A 170 40.57 0.30 23.75
CA MET A 170 41.25 0.12 22.46
C MET A 170 40.71 1.02 21.33
N ARG A 171 39.72 1.88 21.59
CA ARG A 171 39.00 2.66 20.56
C ARG A 171 39.88 3.64 19.77
N GLU A 172 40.99 4.12 20.34
CA GLU A 172 41.92 5.04 19.67
C GLU A 172 42.85 4.29 18.69
N TYR A 173 42.70 2.95 18.59
CA TYR A 173 43.44 2.08 17.68
C TYR A 173 42.53 1.31 16.68
N PHE A 174 41.22 1.21 16.95
CA PHE A 174 40.26 0.47 16.13
C PHE A 174 38.92 1.20 15.95
N ASP A 175 38.47 1.37 14.71
CA ASP A 175 37.11 1.80 14.37
C ASP A 175 36.14 0.62 14.44
N TYR A 176 35.22 0.61 15.42
CA TYR A 176 34.22 -0.46 15.59
C TYR A 176 33.03 -0.29 14.64
N VAL A 177 33.16 -0.79 13.41
CA VAL A 177 32.12 -0.71 12.37
C VAL A 177 31.39 -2.06 12.23
N VAL A 178 30.11 -2.09 12.62
CA VAL A 178 29.23 -3.24 12.36
C VAL A 178 28.82 -3.20 10.88
N MET A 179 29.37 -4.12 10.07
CA MET A 179 29.00 -4.27 8.67
C MET A 179 28.10 -5.50 8.47
N CYS A 180 26.82 -5.26 8.20
CA CYS A 180 25.90 -6.31 7.77
C CYS A 180 26.33 -6.83 6.39
N ILE A 181 27.00 -7.97 6.35
CA ILE A 181 27.14 -8.75 5.11
C ILE A 181 25.74 -9.23 4.73
N CYS A 182 25.34 -9.02 3.47
CA CYS A 182 24.06 -9.45 2.91
C CYS A 182 24.29 -10.25 1.62
N GLY A 183 23.35 -11.14 1.27
CA GLY A 183 23.40 -11.98 0.07
C GLY A 183 22.32 -13.07 0.07
N ILE A 184 21.99 -13.61 -1.10
CA ILE A 184 21.04 -14.73 -1.22
C ILE A 184 21.86 -16.03 -1.33
N PRO A 185 21.78 -16.99 -0.37
CA PRO A 185 22.63 -18.18 -0.41
C PRO A 185 22.35 -19.07 -1.63
N THR A 186 21.07 -19.33 -1.93
CA THR A 186 20.64 -20.17 -3.06
C THR A 186 19.36 -19.64 -3.69
N ILE A 187 19.20 -19.86 -5.00
CA ILE A 187 17.95 -19.60 -5.73
C ILE A 187 17.47 -20.90 -6.33
N THR A 188 16.16 -21.15 -6.21
CA THR A 188 15.45 -22.25 -6.88
C THR A 188 14.52 -21.68 -7.95
N LEU A 189 14.72 -22.11 -9.20
CA LEU A 189 13.81 -21.85 -10.30
C LEU A 189 12.91 -23.06 -10.51
N GLU A 190 11.60 -22.85 -10.37
CA GLU A 190 10.56 -23.81 -10.75
C GLU A 190 10.20 -23.63 -12.24
N GLY A 191 9.54 -24.64 -12.83
CA GLY A 191 9.17 -24.65 -14.24
C GLY A 191 10.26 -25.22 -15.16
N SER A 192 9.87 -25.61 -16.37
CA SER A 192 10.81 -26.14 -17.37
C SER A 192 11.49 -25.00 -18.15
N PRO A 193 12.64 -25.23 -18.80
CA PRO A 193 13.24 -24.25 -19.71
C PRO A 193 12.29 -23.77 -20.81
N GLU A 194 11.35 -24.63 -21.21
CA GLU A 194 10.34 -24.32 -22.21
C GLU A 194 9.26 -23.34 -21.68
N ASP A 195 9.00 -23.33 -20.37
CA ASP A 195 8.11 -22.34 -19.75
C ASP A 195 8.79 -20.98 -19.61
N TRP A 196 10.11 -20.95 -19.38
CA TRP A 196 10.92 -19.74 -19.43
C TRP A 196 11.05 -19.18 -20.86
N ARG A 197 11.08 -20.02 -21.90
CA ARG A 197 10.98 -19.59 -23.31
C ARG A 197 9.60 -18.99 -23.63
N LYS A 198 8.49 -19.62 -23.22
CA LYS A 198 7.14 -19.03 -23.34
C LYS A 198 7.03 -17.67 -22.65
N LEU A 199 7.71 -17.47 -21.51
CA LEU A 199 7.77 -16.17 -20.83
C LEU A 199 8.51 -15.13 -21.69
N ARG A 200 9.68 -15.48 -22.23
CA ARG A 200 10.44 -14.65 -23.17
C ARG A 200 9.61 -14.25 -24.40
N ASP A 201 8.86 -15.19 -24.99
CA ASP A 201 8.06 -14.94 -26.18
C ASP A 201 6.87 -14.01 -25.90
N LYS A 202 6.24 -14.12 -24.72
CA LYS A 202 5.24 -13.16 -24.25
C LYS A 202 5.84 -11.76 -24.05
N VAL A 203 7.03 -11.67 -23.45
CA VAL A 203 7.78 -10.40 -23.32
C VAL A 203 8.11 -9.81 -24.70
N GLY A 204 8.44 -10.65 -25.68
CA GLY A 204 8.65 -10.27 -27.08
C GLY A 204 7.43 -9.66 -27.78
N GLN A 205 6.22 -9.76 -27.20
CA GLN A 205 5.01 -9.11 -27.72
C GLN A 205 4.71 -7.76 -27.09
N LEU A 206 5.41 -7.33 -26.03
CA LEU A 206 5.24 -6.02 -25.40
C LEU A 206 5.41 -4.81 -26.37
N PRO A 207 6.29 -4.84 -27.39
CA PRO A 207 6.34 -3.81 -28.44
C PRO A 207 5.02 -3.54 -29.16
N ARG A 208 4.12 -4.54 -29.26
CA ARG A 208 2.79 -4.37 -29.89
C ARG A 208 1.89 -3.39 -29.14
N TYR A 209 2.23 -3.04 -27.91
CA TYR A 209 1.53 -2.07 -27.07
C TYR A 209 2.35 -0.80 -26.83
N GLY A 210 3.45 -0.59 -27.57
CA GLY A 210 4.36 0.55 -27.40
C GLY A 210 5.30 0.45 -26.20
N MET A 211 5.57 -0.76 -25.70
CA MET A 211 6.45 -1.02 -24.55
C MET A 211 7.87 -1.47 -24.96
N ASP A 212 8.34 -1.05 -26.14
CA ASP A 212 9.63 -1.39 -26.75
C ASP A 212 10.83 -1.16 -25.84
N THR A 213 10.87 -0.03 -25.12
CA THR A 213 11.94 0.26 -24.16
C THR A 213 11.97 -0.74 -23.02
N TRP A 214 10.80 -1.11 -22.48
CA TRP A 214 10.72 -2.09 -21.39
C TRP A 214 11.04 -3.51 -21.88
N ALA A 215 10.57 -3.89 -23.07
CA ALA A 215 10.89 -5.16 -23.70
C ALA A 215 12.41 -5.35 -23.89
N ARG A 216 13.12 -4.30 -24.31
CA ARG A 216 14.60 -4.30 -24.42
C ARG A 216 15.31 -4.56 -23.09
N HIS A 217 14.75 -4.13 -21.97
CA HIS A 217 15.28 -4.43 -20.63
C HIS A 217 14.91 -5.83 -20.13
N LEU A 218 13.70 -6.33 -20.43
CA LEU A 218 13.22 -7.62 -19.95
C LEU A 218 13.78 -8.83 -20.72
N LEU A 219 14.00 -8.74 -22.03
CA LEU A 219 14.45 -9.87 -22.84
C LEU A 219 15.81 -10.46 -22.37
N PRO A 220 16.85 -9.65 -22.06
CA PRO A 220 18.11 -10.16 -21.52
C PRO A 220 17.95 -10.85 -20.14
N LEU A 221 16.98 -10.43 -19.32
CA LEU A 221 16.67 -11.12 -18.06
C LEU A 221 16.10 -12.51 -18.38
N CYS A 222 15.13 -12.58 -19.28
CA CYS A 222 14.51 -13.84 -19.70
C CYS A 222 15.54 -14.84 -20.25
N ASP A 223 16.53 -14.36 -21.01
CA ASP A 223 17.65 -15.18 -21.49
C ASP A 223 18.50 -15.77 -20.34
N GLN A 224 18.72 -15.03 -19.25
CA GLN A 224 19.40 -15.55 -18.06
C GLN A 224 18.54 -16.52 -17.24
N PHE A 225 17.22 -16.33 -17.16
CA PHE A 225 16.30 -17.30 -16.57
C PHE A 225 16.29 -18.63 -17.34
N ILE A 226 16.25 -18.58 -18.68
CA ILE A 226 16.36 -19.78 -19.53
C ILE A 226 17.69 -20.48 -19.26
N ARG A 227 18.83 -19.77 -19.33
CA ARG A 227 20.15 -20.32 -19.04
C ARG A 227 20.23 -21.01 -17.67
N ALA A 228 19.74 -20.36 -16.61
CA ALA A 228 19.77 -20.92 -15.26
C ALA A 228 18.85 -22.14 -15.12
N SER A 229 17.68 -22.14 -15.76
CA SER A 229 16.79 -23.31 -15.80
C SER A 229 17.37 -24.52 -16.55
N GLU A 230 18.41 -24.30 -17.37
CA GLU A 230 19.20 -25.33 -18.07
C GLU A 230 20.50 -25.71 -17.31
N GLY A 231 20.72 -25.20 -16.09
CA GLY A 231 21.96 -25.44 -15.32
C GLY A 231 23.19 -24.74 -15.90
N ARG A 232 23.01 -23.54 -16.47
CA ARG A 232 24.05 -22.71 -17.11
C ARG A 232 24.02 -21.27 -16.57
N GLU A 233 23.73 -21.14 -15.29
CA GLU A 233 23.53 -19.88 -14.58
C GLU A 233 24.74 -18.95 -14.64
N ASP A 234 24.46 -17.65 -14.64
CA ASP A 234 25.47 -16.61 -14.53
C ASP A 234 25.47 -16.07 -13.11
N ARG A 235 26.41 -16.55 -12.28
CA ARG A 235 26.47 -16.19 -10.86
C ARG A 235 26.50 -14.67 -10.65
N LYS A 236 27.23 -13.93 -11.48
CA LYS A 236 27.33 -12.45 -11.38
C LYS A 236 26.00 -11.76 -11.69
N PHE A 237 25.22 -12.30 -12.61
CA PHE A 237 23.85 -11.82 -12.86
C PHE A 237 22.95 -12.06 -11.64
N TRP A 238 22.98 -13.24 -11.03
CA TRP A 238 22.14 -13.54 -9.87
C TRP A 238 22.50 -12.71 -8.63
N GLN A 239 23.80 -12.47 -8.39
CA GLN A 239 24.27 -11.56 -7.34
C GLN A 239 23.91 -10.09 -7.60
N ALA A 240 23.48 -9.74 -8.82
CA ALA A 240 22.98 -8.41 -9.19
C ALA A 240 21.44 -8.29 -9.14
N ILE A 241 20.73 -9.24 -8.53
CA ILE A 241 19.26 -9.20 -8.37
C ILE A 241 18.80 -7.97 -7.58
N TYR A 242 19.48 -7.69 -6.47
CA TYR A 242 19.11 -6.67 -5.49
C TYR A 242 20.37 -6.15 -4.77
N LYS A 243 20.41 -4.84 -4.51
CA LYS A 243 21.34 -4.19 -3.58
C LYS A 243 20.59 -3.12 -2.79
N LEU A 244 20.77 -3.11 -1.47
CA LEU A 244 20.21 -2.09 -0.59
C LEU A 244 21.07 -0.82 -0.59
N HIS A 245 20.43 0.34 -0.58
CA HIS A 245 21.04 1.67 -0.52
C HIS A 245 20.24 2.56 0.44
N HIS A 246 20.65 2.58 1.70
CA HIS A 246 20.11 3.50 2.71
C HIS A 246 20.37 4.96 2.30
N ALA A 247 19.31 5.77 2.19
CA ALA A 247 19.41 7.18 1.84
C ALA A 247 18.43 8.00 2.69
N TYR A 248 18.97 8.81 3.62
CA TYR A 248 18.27 9.77 4.50
C TYR A 248 16.73 9.66 4.54
N GLY A 249 16.22 8.77 5.39
CA GLY A 249 14.77 8.59 5.61
C GLY A 249 14.07 7.66 4.62
N SER A 250 14.78 6.97 3.73
CA SER A 250 14.21 5.96 2.83
C SER A 250 15.17 4.82 2.51
N ASP A 251 14.65 3.59 2.51
CA ASP A 251 15.36 2.43 1.97
C ASP A 251 15.17 2.35 0.46
N THR A 252 16.20 2.77 -0.26
CA THR A 252 16.25 2.65 -1.72
C THR A 252 17.01 1.40 -2.13
N PHE A 253 16.77 0.89 -3.33
CA PHE A 253 17.46 -0.28 -3.86
C PHE A 253 17.83 -0.12 -5.34
N ASN A 254 18.79 -0.91 -5.79
CA ASN A 254 19.00 -1.19 -7.22
C ASN A 254 19.22 -2.69 -7.43
N GLY A 255 19.71 -3.10 -8.60
CA GLY A 255 19.70 -4.48 -9.06
C GLY A 255 18.57 -4.76 -10.06
N TRP A 256 18.68 -5.84 -10.83
CA TRP A 256 17.81 -6.05 -11.99
C TRP A 256 16.35 -6.35 -11.63
N ILE A 257 16.02 -6.70 -10.38
CA ILE A 257 14.63 -6.86 -9.94
C ILE A 257 13.81 -5.59 -10.15
N GLY A 258 14.44 -4.41 -10.04
CA GLY A 258 13.82 -3.12 -10.32
C GLY A 258 13.32 -2.98 -11.77
N LYS A 259 13.99 -3.62 -12.74
CA LYS A 259 13.61 -3.57 -14.17
C LYS A 259 12.30 -4.33 -14.48
N LEU A 260 11.78 -5.14 -13.53
CA LEU A 260 10.47 -5.78 -13.66
C LEU A 260 9.27 -4.82 -13.50
N PHE A 261 9.50 -3.59 -13.01
CA PHE A 261 8.45 -2.61 -12.78
C PHE A 261 8.57 -1.48 -13.83
N PRO A 262 7.63 -1.31 -14.77
CA PRO A 262 7.75 -0.27 -15.81
C PRO A 262 7.46 1.12 -15.26
N PHE A 263 6.66 1.20 -14.19
CA PHE A 263 6.25 2.44 -13.56
C PHE A 263 6.23 2.30 -12.03
N LEU A 264 6.30 3.45 -11.38
CA LEU A 264 6.40 3.64 -9.94
C LEU A 264 5.31 4.60 -9.47
N ARG A 265 5.02 4.60 -8.17
CA ARG A 265 4.15 5.58 -7.54
C ARG A 265 4.74 6.96 -7.74
N ASN A 266 3.99 7.82 -8.39
CA ASN A 266 4.30 9.24 -8.50
C ASN A 266 3.83 9.91 -7.21
N GLN A 267 4.76 10.49 -6.46
CA GLN A 267 4.47 11.07 -5.14
C GLN A 267 3.56 12.29 -5.23
N LEU A 268 3.51 12.96 -6.40
CA LEU A 268 2.47 13.94 -6.69
C LEU A 268 1.14 13.22 -6.89
N THR A 269 0.98 12.42 -7.96
CA THR A 269 -0.33 11.94 -8.42
C THR A 269 -0.96 10.85 -7.56
N GLY A 270 -0.19 10.19 -6.68
CA GLY A 270 -0.63 9.01 -5.92
C GLY A 270 -0.80 7.73 -6.75
N GLU A 271 -0.92 7.88 -8.07
CA GLU A 271 -0.98 6.82 -9.08
C GLU A 271 0.40 6.23 -9.34
N TYR A 272 0.42 5.02 -9.91
CA TYR A 272 1.66 4.37 -10.37
C TYR A 272 2.18 4.94 -11.70
N ASP A 273 2.03 6.24 -11.96
CA ASP A 273 2.24 6.88 -13.28
C ASP A 273 3.62 7.52 -13.52
N PHE A 274 4.57 7.34 -12.60
CA PHE A 274 5.97 7.76 -12.80
C PHE A 274 6.74 6.69 -13.62
N PRO A 275 7.42 7.02 -14.74
CA PRO A 275 8.31 6.08 -15.42
C PRO A 275 9.40 5.55 -14.48
N ASN A 276 9.80 4.28 -14.64
CA ASN A 276 10.94 3.77 -13.88
C ASN A 276 12.26 4.34 -14.44
N PRO A 277 13.02 5.14 -13.65
CA PRO A 277 14.25 5.79 -14.12
C PRO A 277 15.34 4.78 -14.54
N MET A 278 15.41 3.60 -13.91
CA MET A 278 16.33 2.52 -14.30
C MET A 278 16.12 2.04 -15.74
N LEU A 279 14.96 2.31 -16.34
CA LEU A 279 14.67 1.98 -17.74
C LEU A 279 15.10 3.09 -18.70
N GLU A 280 15.16 4.35 -18.25
CA GLU A 280 15.53 5.52 -19.04
C GLU A 280 17.05 5.79 -19.06
N ALA A 281 17.76 5.55 -17.95
CA ALA A 281 19.21 5.77 -17.85
C ALA A 281 20.02 5.13 -19.00
N GLN A 282 19.61 3.91 -19.41
CA GLN A 282 20.28 3.13 -20.46
C GLN A 282 19.86 3.58 -21.88
N ALA A 283 18.74 4.29 -22.03
CA ALA A 283 18.36 4.93 -23.30
C ALA A 283 19.21 6.18 -23.61
N LEU A 284 19.80 6.80 -22.58
CA LEU A 284 20.74 7.93 -22.68
C LEU A 284 22.21 7.49 -22.82
N GLY A 285 22.48 6.19 -23.02
CA GLY A 285 23.83 5.67 -23.27
C GLY A 285 24.78 5.68 -22.07
N LYS A 286 24.27 5.83 -20.83
CA LYS A 286 25.07 5.72 -19.61
C LYS A 286 25.52 4.26 -19.38
N PRO A 287 26.69 4.00 -18.74
CA PRO A 287 27.11 2.66 -18.34
C PRO A 287 26.11 1.95 -17.42
N ASP A 288 26.17 0.61 -17.36
CA ASP A 288 25.20 -0.16 -16.58
C ASP A 288 25.31 0.10 -15.06
N ALA A 289 24.18 0.00 -14.39
CA ALA A 289 23.89 0.70 -13.13
C ALA A 289 24.38 -0.07 -11.88
N THR A 290 25.66 -0.43 -11.81
CA THR A 290 26.18 -1.34 -10.77
C THR A 290 26.79 -0.69 -9.52
N GLU A 291 27.20 0.58 -9.58
CA GLU A 291 27.84 1.30 -8.45
C GLU A 291 27.36 2.76 -8.24
N LYS A 292 26.95 3.45 -9.31
CA LYS A 292 26.36 4.81 -9.26
C LYS A 292 25.05 4.88 -10.07
N GLY A 293 24.24 3.83 -9.93
CA GLY A 293 22.94 3.70 -10.59
C GLY A 293 21.85 4.57 -9.97
N GLU A 294 20.83 4.87 -10.76
CA GLU A 294 19.57 5.42 -10.26
C GLU A 294 18.85 4.35 -9.41
N THR A 295 18.48 4.67 -8.17
CA THR A 295 17.83 3.76 -7.22
C THR A 295 16.31 3.93 -7.18
N LEU A 296 15.61 2.91 -6.70
CA LEU A 296 14.16 2.88 -6.52
C LEU A 296 13.81 2.87 -5.04
N SER A 297 12.79 3.61 -4.64
CA SER A 297 12.23 3.54 -3.29
C SER A 297 11.19 2.42 -3.20
N SER A 298 11.25 1.59 -2.16
CA SER A 298 10.42 0.38 -2.02
C SER A 298 8.92 0.68 -1.85
N ASP A 299 8.57 1.78 -1.18
CA ASP A 299 7.20 2.29 -1.01
C ASP A 299 6.53 2.72 -2.34
N ARG A 300 7.34 2.98 -3.37
CA ARG A 300 6.88 3.43 -4.68
C ARG A 300 6.58 2.28 -5.64
N LEU A 301 6.76 1.02 -5.26
CA LEU A 301 6.34 -0.10 -6.12
C LEU A 301 4.81 -0.31 -6.12
N PRO A 302 4.22 -0.83 -7.20
CA PRO A 302 2.83 -1.31 -7.22
C PRO A 302 2.53 -2.28 -6.06
N THR A 303 1.29 -2.34 -5.58
CA THR A 303 0.87 -3.22 -4.47
C THR A 303 0.96 -4.73 -4.75
N GLY A 304 1.27 -5.11 -6.00
CA GLY A 304 1.22 -6.48 -6.48
C GLY A 304 -0.19 -7.03 -6.65
N LEU A 305 -1.23 -6.18 -6.56
CA LEU A 305 -2.64 -6.55 -6.68
C LEU A 305 -3.31 -5.85 -7.87
N SER A 306 -4.24 -6.54 -8.50
CA SER A 306 -5.13 -6.04 -9.56
C SER A 306 -6.58 -6.29 -9.15
N ARG A 307 -7.46 -5.32 -9.37
CA ARG A 307 -8.87 -5.38 -8.95
C ARG A 307 -9.82 -5.23 -10.14
N VAL A 308 -10.90 -6.01 -10.14
CA VAL A 308 -12.04 -5.88 -11.07
C VAL A 308 -13.35 -5.88 -10.27
N SER A 309 -14.10 -4.78 -10.36
CA SER A 309 -15.46 -4.66 -9.82
C SER A 309 -16.47 -5.47 -10.65
N LEU A 310 -17.41 -6.14 -10.00
CA LEU A 310 -18.50 -6.88 -10.64
C LEU A 310 -19.82 -6.75 -9.86
N LEU A 311 -20.93 -7.05 -10.55
CA LEU A 311 -22.25 -7.16 -9.93
C LEU A 311 -22.63 -8.65 -9.88
N LEU A 312 -22.66 -9.21 -8.66
CA LEU A 312 -23.21 -10.53 -8.42
C LEU A 312 -24.74 -10.42 -8.36
N ALA A 313 -25.44 -11.28 -9.09
CA ALA A 313 -26.89 -11.41 -9.04
C ALA A 313 -27.23 -12.88 -8.74
N VAL A 314 -28.03 -13.11 -7.70
CA VAL A 314 -28.44 -14.44 -7.23
C VAL A 314 -29.96 -14.49 -7.20
N ALA A 315 -30.55 -15.49 -7.85
CA ALA A 315 -31.97 -15.78 -7.71
C ALA A 315 -32.25 -16.49 -6.38
N THR A 316 -33.26 -16.05 -5.66
CA THR A 316 -33.76 -16.63 -4.41
C THR A 316 -35.27 -16.80 -4.51
N ASP A 317 -35.87 -17.61 -3.63
CA ASP A 317 -37.33 -17.81 -3.59
C ASP A 317 -38.11 -16.49 -3.35
N SER A 318 -37.41 -15.45 -2.86
CA SER A 318 -37.88 -14.10 -2.60
C SER A 318 -37.61 -13.07 -3.71
N GLY A 319 -36.93 -13.44 -4.81
CA GLY A 319 -36.65 -12.53 -5.94
C GLY A 319 -35.21 -12.65 -6.48
N MET A 320 -34.60 -11.52 -6.83
CA MET A 320 -33.20 -11.49 -7.29
C MET A 320 -32.36 -10.54 -6.44
N VAL A 321 -31.51 -11.12 -5.59
CA VAL A 321 -30.57 -10.39 -4.74
C VAL A 321 -29.38 -9.93 -5.59
N LYS A 322 -29.00 -8.66 -5.48
CA LYS A 322 -27.83 -8.07 -6.14
C LYS A 322 -26.82 -7.61 -5.10
N ALA A 323 -25.54 -7.94 -5.29
CA ALA A 323 -24.43 -7.48 -4.46
C ALA A 323 -23.28 -6.99 -5.34
N ARG A 324 -22.61 -5.90 -4.95
CA ARG A 324 -21.38 -5.45 -5.63
C ARG A 324 -20.16 -6.06 -4.96
N MET A 325 -19.34 -6.72 -5.78
CA MET A 325 -18.19 -7.50 -5.36
C MET A 325 -16.97 -7.01 -6.13
N ALA A 326 -15.78 -7.26 -5.60
CA ALA A 326 -14.54 -7.10 -6.33
C ALA A 326 -13.72 -8.39 -6.28
N LEU A 327 -13.25 -8.80 -7.45
CA LEU A 327 -12.18 -9.76 -7.61
C LEU A 327 -10.86 -9.00 -7.48
N THR A 328 -10.10 -9.27 -6.42
CA THR A 328 -8.72 -8.76 -6.27
C THR A 328 -7.76 -9.95 -6.38
N ALA A 329 -6.81 -9.90 -7.31
CA ALA A 329 -5.88 -11.00 -7.59
C ALA A 329 -4.46 -10.49 -7.83
N GLY A 330 -3.46 -11.33 -7.57
CA GLY A 330 -2.05 -10.95 -7.57
C GLY A 330 -1.30 -11.59 -6.40
N PHE A 331 -0.26 -10.93 -5.88
CA PHE A 331 0.54 -11.47 -4.78
C PHE A 331 -0.18 -11.34 -3.43
N MET A 332 -0.57 -12.47 -2.84
CA MET A 332 -1.21 -12.49 -1.52
C MET A 332 -0.19 -12.21 -0.42
N GLY A 333 1.01 -12.77 -0.53
CA GLY A 333 2.14 -12.56 0.38
C GLY A 333 3.34 -13.43 -0.02
N THR A 334 4.19 -13.72 0.95
CA THR A 334 5.36 -14.61 0.82
C THR A 334 5.18 -15.80 1.77
N LEU A 335 5.31 -17.03 1.28
CA LEU A 335 5.38 -18.23 2.13
C LEU A 335 6.84 -18.54 2.47
N GLN A 336 7.06 -19.18 3.62
CA GLN A 336 8.35 -19.74 4.03
C GLN A 336 8.27 -21.28 4.06
N SER A 337 9.33 -21.96 3.59
CA SER A 337 9.44 -23.41 3.72
C SER A 337 9.85 -23.80 5.13
N ALA A 338 9.05 -24.62 5.82
CA ALA A 338 9.39 -25.15 7.15
C ALA A 338 10.65 -26.02 7.16
N GLU A 339 11.03 -26.64 6.03
CA GLU A 339 12.21 -27.52 5.91
C GLU A 339 13.50 -26.76 5.55
N THR A 340 13.39 -25.67 4.79
CA THR A 340 14.55 -25.01 4.13
C THR A 340 14.63 -23.51 4.38
N LEU A 341 13.65 -22.93 5.08
CA LEU A 341 13.42 -21.49 5.29
C LEU A 341 13.37 -20.67 3.99
N ALA A 342 13.17 -21.35 2.85
CA ALA A 342 13.11 -20.74 1.53
C ALA A 342 11.87 -19.87 1.38
N LEU A 343 12.06 -18.63 0.91
CA LEU A 343 11.00 -17.65 0.69
C LEU A 343 10.41 -17.80 -0.71
N ARG A 344 9.08 -17.84 -0.81
CA ARG A 344 8.34 -17.91 -2.08
C ARG A 344 7.23 -16.86 -2.14
N PRO A 345 7.30 -15.85 -3.04
CA PRO A 345 6.16 -15.02 -3.39
C PRO A 345 5.00 -15.89 -3.91
N VAL A 346 3.79 -15.68 -3.42
CA VAL A 346 2.63 -16.50 -3.81
C VAL A 346 1.52 -15.66 -4.46
N PRO A 347 1.30 -15.85 -5.78
CA PRO A 347 0.09 -15.41 -6.46
C PRO A 347 -1.15 -16.12 -5.91
N GLY A 348 -2.28 -15.40 -5.88
CA GLY A 348 -3.58 -15.91 -5.46
C GLY A 348 -4.69 -14.93 -5.81
N TRP A 349 -5.88 -15.16 -5.26
CA TRP A 349 -7.04 -14.31 -5.44
C TRP A 349 -7.89 -14.23 -4.18
N VAL A 350 -8.63 -13.13 -4.05
CA VAL A 350 -9.66 -12.89 -3.05
C VAL A 350 -10.89 -12.24 -3.67
N VAL A 351 -12.06 -12.61 -3.15
CA VAL A 351 -13.36 -11.97 -3.42
C VAL A 351 -13.74 -11.18 -2.18
N HIS A 352 -14.09 -9.91 -2.34
CA HIS A 352 -14.59 -9.05 -1.27
C HIS A 352 -15.76 -8.18 -1.76
N GLU A 353 -16.43 -7.47 -0.87
CA GLU A 353 -17.46 -6.48 -1.24
C GLU A 353 -16.80 -5.24 -1.87
N ASP A 354 -17.44 -4.63 -2.87
CA ASP A 354 -16.94 -3.42 -3.55
C ASP A 354 -17.75 -2.19 -3.15
N LEU A 355 -17.28 -1.52 -2.09
CA LEU A 355 -17.95 -0.41 -1.41
C LEU A 355 -17.54 0.98 -1.94
N GLY A 356 -16.80 1.05 -3.06
CA GLY A 356 -16.21 2.30 -3.54
C GLY A 356 -17.23 3.40 -3.89
N LEU A 357 -16.88 4.66 -3.62
CA LEU A 357 -17.77 5.80 -3.87
C LEU A 357 -18.19 5.94 -5.34
N ASP A 358 -17.30 5.67 -6.31
CA ASP A 358 -17.67 5.64 -7.74
C ASP A 358 -18.78 4.61 -8.05
N ALA A 359 -18.94 3.56 -7.24
CA ALA A 359 -20.06 2.62 -7.36
C ALA A 359 -21.34 3.20 -6.72
N MET A 360 -21.25 3.80 -5.54
CA MET A 360 -22.39 4.45 -4.89
C MET A 360 -22.93 5.64 -5.67
N LEU A 361 -22.08 6.51 -6.22
CA LEU A 361 -22.46 7.61 -7.10
C LEU A 361 -23.19 7.12 -8.37
N ARG A 362 -22.73 6.03 -8.98
CA ARG A 362 -23.48 5.37 -10.07
C ARG A 362 -24.85 4.87 -9.59
N ARG A 363 -24.93 4.22 -8.43
CA ARG A 363 -26.21 3.76 -7.86
C ARG A 363 -27.18 4.92 -7.59
N ILE A 364 -26.69 6.05 -7.07
CA ILE A 364 -27.47 7.27 -6.86
C ILE A 364 -27.95 7.85 -8.20
N LYS A 365 -27.14 7.77 -9.26
CA LYS A 365 -27.52 8.18 -10.62
C LYS A 365 -28.60 7.27 -11.24
N ASP A 366 -28.53 5.98 -10.96
CA ASP A 366 -29.38 4.94 -11.55
C ASP A 366 -30.73 4.78 -10.81
N GLU A 367 -30.75 4.97 -9.48
CA GLU A 367 -31.91 4.70 -8.60
C GLU A 367 -32.54 5.98 -8.00
N HIS A 368 -31.84 7.13 -8.01
CA HIS A 368 -32.20 8.35 -7.27
C HIS A 368 -31.97 9.63 -8.11
N ARG A 369 -32.16 10.81 -7.52
CA ARG A 369 -31.97 12.10 -8.21
C ARG A 369 -30.67 12.78 -7.80
N MET A 370 -29.74 12.93 -8.74
CA MET A 370 -28.57 13.80 -8.60
C MET A 370 -28.88 15.20 -9.15
N ALA A 371 -28.24 16.23 -8.58
CA ALA A 371 -28.13 17.53 -9.23
C ALA A 371 -27.06 17.50 -10.34
N GLU A 372 -27.01 18.53 -11.17
CA GLU A 372 -25.95 18.70 -12.17
C GLU A 372 -24.58 18.87 -11.48
N ALA A 373 -23.50 18.43 -12.11
CA ALA A 373 -22.16 18.53 -11.54
C ALA A 373 -21.66 19.98 -11.55
N LEU A 374 -20.82 20.34 -10.57
CA LEU A 374 -20.11 21.61 -10.60
C LEU A 374 -19.15 21.64 -11.79
N SER A 375 -19.21 22.71 -12.60
CA SER A 375 -18.17 23.03 -13.57
C SER A 375 -16.81 23.13 -12.87
N GLU A 376 -15.74 22.62 -13.49
CA GLU A 376 -14.39 22.48 -12.91
C GLU A 376 -13.90 23.73 -12.14
N ALA A 377 -14.06 24.93 -12.71
CA ALA A 377 -13.71 26.19 -12.05
C ALA A 377 -14.54 26.49 -10.78
N ARG A 378 -15.82 26.12 -10.75
CA ARG A 378 -16.67 26.23 -9.54
C ARG A 378 -16.36 25.14 -8.52
N HIS A 379 -15.96 23.93 -8.96
CA HIS A 379 -15.52 22.87 -8.06
C HIS A 379 -14.20 23.24 -7.37
N SER A 380 -13.19 23.74 -8.11
CA SER A 380 -11.96 24.28 -7.53
C SER A 380 -12.28 25.41 -6.56
N ASN A 381 -12.95 26.49 -7.03
CA ASN A 381 -13.28 27.62 -6.16
C ASN A 381 -14.02 27.20 -4.88
N TRP A 382 -14.89 26.20 -4.94
CA TRP A 382 -15.55 25.66 -3.74
C TRP A 382 -14.62 24.81 -2.87
N ARG A 383 -13.78 23.95 -3.45
CA ARG A 383 -12.76 23.16 -2.72
C ARG A 383 -11.74 24.07 -2.02
N ASP A 384 -11.38 25.17 -2.67
CA ASP A 384 -10.36 26.11 -2.19
C ASP A 384 -10.89 26.94 -0.99
N LEU A 385 -12.21 26.98 -0.75
CA LEU A 385 -12.82 27.49 0.51
C LEU A 385 -12.50 26.63 1.75
N TRP A 386 -11.93 25.43 1.61
CA TRP A 386 -11.68 24.54 2.75
C TRP A 386 -10.24 24.55 3.26
N GLY A 387 -9.34 25.28 2.59
CA GLY A 387 -7.99 25.58 3.07
C GLY A 387 -7.12 24.35 3.39
N GLU A 388 -6.11 24.55 4.25
CA GLU A 388 -5.12 23.53 4.62
C GLU A 388 -5.71 22.35 5.41
N CYS A 389 -6.89 22.51 6.02
CA CYS A 389 -7.60 21.42 6.70
C CYS A 389 -8.00 20.28 5.74
N GLY A 390 -8.20 20.63 4.46
CA GLY A 390 -8.58 19.71 3.39
C GLY A 390 -10.02 19.23 3.47
N ILE A 391 -10.69 19.15 2.31
CA ILE A 391 -11.92 18.34 2.20
C ILE A 391 -11.52 16.90 1.82
N PRO A 392 -12.03 15.87 2.51
CA PRO A 392 -11.79 14.47 2.21
C PRO A 392 -12.09 14.10 0.76
N ALA A 393 -11.37 13.09 0.26
CA ALA A 393 -11.49 12.64 -1.12
C ALA A 393 -12.91 12.20 -1.49
N ASP A 394 -13.65 11.59 -0.57
CA ASP A 394 -15.03 11.13 -0.81
C ASP A 394 -16.03 12.29 -0.90
N ILE A 395 -15.94 13.28 -0.01
CA ILE A 395 -16.74 14.52 -0.10
C ILE A 395 -16.38 15.29 -1.39
N SER A 396 -15.09 15.44 -1.70
CA SER A 396 -14.63 16.10 -2.93
C SER A 396 -15.15 15.41 -4.20
N GLN A 397 -15.07 14.08 -4.24
CA GLN A 397 -15.54 13.23 -5.34
C GLN A 397 -17.07 13.25 -5.48
N PHE A 398 -17.82 13.37 -4.39
CA PHE A 398 -19.27 13.55 -4.45
C PHE A 398 -19.63 14.87 -5.15
N TYR A 399 -19.08 16.01 -4.70
CA TYR A 399 -19.38 17.32 -5.30
C TYR A 399 -18.77 17.51 -6.70
N ALA A 400 -17.77 16.71 -7.09
CA ALA A 400 -17.31 16.60 -8.47
C ALA A 400 -18.28 15.82 -9.39
N ALA A 401 -19.13 14.97 -8.82
CA ALA A 401 -20.10 14.16 -9.55
C ALA A 401 -21.52 14.78 -9.58
N CYS A 402 -21.92 15.52 -8.55
CA CYS A 402 -23.18 16.27 -8.49
C CYS A 402 -23.16 17.39 -7.44
N ASP A 403 -23.81 18.52 -7.72
CA ASP A 403 -24.03 19.60 -6.75
C ASP A 403 -25.20 19.29 -5.80
N GLY A 404 -25.16 18.12 -5.13
CA GLY A 404 -26.20 17.59 -4.25
C GLY A 404 -27.00 16.41 -4.83
N ALA A 405 -27.83 15.77 -3.99
CA ALA A 405 -28.66 14.62 -4.35
C ALA A 405 -29.88 14.44 -3.44
N SER A 406 -30.92 13.75 -3.92
CA SER A 406 -32.11 13.35 -3.17
C SER A 406 -32.28 11.84 -3.23
N LEU A 407 -32.11 11.15 -2.09
CA LEU A 407 -32.26 9.71 -1.96
C LEU A 407 -33.68 9.37 -1.46
N PHE A 408 -34.27 8.32 -2.03
CA PHE A 408 -35.61 7.81 -1.65
C PHE A 408 -36.73 8.86 -1.63
N GLY A 409 -36.71 9.79 -2.60
CA GLY A 409 -37.77 10.79 -2.79
C GLY A 409 -37.29 11.97 -3.64
N GLN A 410 -38.04 13.07 -3.67
CA GLN A 410 -37.66 14.31 -4.35
C GLN A 410 -38.07 15.55 -3.54
N GLY A 411 -37.26 16.62 -3.63
CA GLY A 411 -37.52 17.87 -2.93
C GLY A 411 -37.46 17.70 -1.41
N ASP A 412 -38.43 18.25 -0.69
CA ASP A 412 -38.58 18.07 0.76
C ASP A 412 -39.09 16.67 1.16
N ALA A 413 -39.64 15.90 0.20
CA ALA A 413 -40.11 14.52 0.43
C ALA A 413 -39.00 13.45 0.22
N ALA A 414 -37.73 13.84 0.30
CA ALA A 414 -36.59 12.92 0.22
C ALA A 414 -36.08 12.56 1.62
N VAL A 415 -35.91 11.25 1.89
CA VAL A 415 -35.45 10.72 3.18
C VAL A 415 -34.05 11.24 3.52
N TYR A 416 -33.19 11.38 2.52
CA TYR A 416 -31.90 12.05 2.62
C TYR A 416 -31.75 13.06 1.48
N ARG A 417 -31.70 14.36 1.81
CA ARG A 417 -31.44 15.44 0.86
C ARG A 417 -30.06 16.02 1.09
N ILE A 418 -29.07 15.54 0.33
CA ILE A 418 -27.73 16.11 0.29
C ILE A 418 -27.80 17.43 -0.48
N ARG A 419 -27.41 18.51 0.17
CA ARG A 419 -27.50 19.89 -0.30
C ARG A 419 -26.51 20.19 -1.41
N ALA A 420 -26.77 21.26 -2.15
CA ALA A 420 -25.79 21.86 -3.05
C ALA A 420 -24.66 22.52 -2.26
N SER A 421 -23.49 22.61 -2.88
CA SER A 421 -22.28 23.28 -2.36
C SER A 421 -22.52 24.72 -1.89
N GLY A 422 -23.35 25.47 -2.62
CA GLY A 422 -23.79 26.83 -2.30
C GLY A 422 -24.99 26.93 -1.34
N ALA A 423 -25.48 25.80 -0.81
CA ALA A 423 -26.61 25.72 0.12
C ALA A 423 -26.25 25.04 1.46
N LEU A 424 -24.95 24.81 1.70
CA LEU A 424 -24.42 24.37 2.98
C LEU A 424 -24.67 25.42 4.07
N GLU A 425 -24.82 24.97 5.32
CA GLU A 425 -24.99 25.84 6.49
C GLU A 425 -23.86 25.60 7.49
N PHE A 426 -23.27 26.67 8.01
CA PHE A 426 -22.12 26.65 8.92
C PHE A 426 -22.53 27.09 10.33
N HIS A 427 -22.09 26.39 11.38
CA HIS A 427 -22.38 26.73 12.76
C HIS A 427 -21.36 27.74 13.31
N ASP A 428 -21.82 28.85 13.91
CA ASP A 428 -20.97 29.90 14.51
C ASP A 428 -20.84 29.76 16.05
N GLY A 429 -21.03 28.55 16.58
CA GLY A 429 -21.13 28.30 18.02
C GLY A 429 -22.44 28.77 18.66
N THR A 430 -23.28 29.54 17.96
CA THR A 430 -24.58 30.03 18.47
C THR A 430 -25.77 29.68 17.57
N ARG A 431 -25.56 29.60 16.25
CA ARG A 431 -26.59 29.32 15.24
C ARG A 431 -25.99 28.84 13.92
N TRP A 432 -26.88 28.38 13.03
CA TRP A 432 -26.56 28.01 11.65
C TRP A 432 -26.70 29.21 10.70
N ASN A 433 -25.68 29.45 9.87
CA ASN A 433 -25.62 30.56 8.90
C ASN A 433 -25.36 30.04 7.48
N LYS A 434 -25.94 30.71 6.48
CA LYS A 434 -25.72 30.40 5.04
C LYS A 434 -24.41 30.95 4.48
N THR A 435 -23.81 31.92 5.17
CA THR A 435 -22.50 32.49 4.85
C THR A 435 -21.54 32.10 5.97
N ARG A 436 -20.35 31.58 5.64
CA ARG A 436 -19.30 31.39 6.64
C ARG A 436 -18.87 32.76 7.14
N LEU A 437 -19.01 33.00 8.45
CA LEU A 437 -18.42 34.14 9.12
C LEU A 437 -16.91 33.90 9.24
N ALA A 438 -16.11 34.93 9.02
CA ALA A 438 -14.68 34.86 9.31
C ALA A 438 -14.47 34.96 10.82
N ASP A 439 -13.85 33.95 11.42
CA ASP A 439 -13.36 34.03 12.79
C ASP A 439 -12.08 34.89 12.82
N PRO A 440 -12.05 35.99 13.60
CA PRO A 440 -10.89 36.88 13.68
C PRO A 440 -9.71 36.32 14.51
N GLN A 441 -9.83 35.12 15.12
CA GLN A 441 -8.74 34.48 15.86
C GLN A 441 -8.09 33.29 15.12
N SER A 442 -8.74 32.69 14.11
CA SER A 442 -8.12 31.67 13.25
C SER A 442 -7.50 32.26 11.99
N SER A 443 -6.65 31.46 11.33
CA SER A 443 -6.00 31.79 10.06
C SER A 443 -6.93 31.74 8.82
N GLY A 444 -8.24 31.99 9.01
CA GLY A 444 -9.24 32.03 7.95
C GLY A 444 -9.79 30.65 7.51
N TYR A 445 -9.65 29.62 8.35
CA TYR A 445 -9.91 28.22 8.00
C TYR A 445 -11.29 27.70 8.49
N PRO A 446 -11.76 26.54 8.02
CA PRO A 446 -12.98 25.91 8.52
C PRO A 446 -12.82 25.42 9.97
N HIS A 447 -13.60 26.00 10.87
CA HIS A 447 -13.78 25.52 12.24
C HIS A 447 -15.26 25.20 12.49
N GLY A 448 -15.56 24.51 13.60
CA GLY A 448 -16.90 24.07 13.95
C GLY A 448 -17.53 23.07 12.98
N TRP A 449 -18.82 23.28 12.70
CA TRP A 449 -19.71 22.28 12.11
C TRP A 449 -20.32 22.77 10.78
N THR A 450 -20.45 21.88 9.79
CA THR A 450 -21.13 22.18 8.52
C THR A 450 -22.23 21.17 8.21
N ARG A 451 -23.47 21.66 8.14
CA ARG A 451 -24.67 20.92 7.74
C ARG A 451 -24.70 20.77 6.22
N PHE A 452 -24.84 19.52 5.76
CA PHE A 452 -24.76 19.16 4.34
C PHE A 452 -25.90 18.26 3.87
N CYS A 453 -26.62 17.57 4.75
CA CYS A 453 -27.76 16.72 4.38
C CYS A 453 -28.94 16.98 5.33
N ASP A 454 -30.12 17.24 4.78
CA ASP A 454 -31.38 17.21 5.56
C ASP A 454 -31.94 15.78 5.58
N VAL A 455 -32.64 15.38 6.65
CA VAL A 455 -33.13 14.00 6.86
C VAL A 455 -34.65 14.01 7.10
N GLY A 456 -35.43 14.40 6.08
CA GLY A 456 -36.88 14.57 6.21
C GLY A 456 -37.27 15.50 7.35
N GLU A 457 -38.21 15.07 8.20
CA GLU A 457 -38.59 15.76 9.44
C GLU A 457 -37.65 15.46 10.62
N HIS A 458 -36.69 14.54 10.46
CA HIS A 458 -35.84 13.99 11.51
C HIS A 458 -34.52 14.76 11.70
N GLY A 459 -34.51 16.08 11.44
CA GLY A 459 -33.33 16.91 11.58
C GLY A 459 -32.37 16.85 10.38
N PHE A 460 -31.06 16.83 10.66
CA PHE A 460 -30.03 16.92 9.62
C PHE A 460 -28.72 16.21 10.00
N LEU A 461 -27.83 16.05 9.02
CA LEU A 461 -26.45 15.60 9.22
C LEU A 461 -25.47 16.74 9.01
N ALA A 462 -24.44 16.77 9.84
CA ALA A 462 -23.33 17.70 9.76
C ALA A 462 -21.96 16.98 9.83
N TYR A 463 -20.97 17.54 9.14
CA TYR A 463 -19.57 17.24 9.37
C TYR A 463 -19.04 18.14 10.51
N ARG A 464 -18.13 17.62 11.35
CA ARG A 464 -17.36 18.44 12.32
C ARG A 464 -15.89 18.51 11.90
N PHE A 465 -15.36 19.72 11.76
CA PHE A 465 -13.95 19.93 11.45
C PHE A 465 -13.13 19.88 12.74
N ASN A 466 -12.21 18.92 12.85
CA ASN A 466 -11.27 18.81 13.97
C ASN A 466 -9.84 19.09 13.49
N PRO A 467 -9.24 20.24 13.83
CA PRO A 467 -7.86 20.57 13.47
C PRO A 467 -6.81 19.57 13.99
N GLN A 468 -7.13 18.78 15.02
CA GLN A 468 -6.24 17.74 15.57
C GLN A 468 -6.34 16.41 14.81
N GLN A 469 -7.28 16.24 13.88
CA GLN A 469 -7.44 15.03 13.05
C GLN A 469 -7.72 15.39 11.57
N PRO A 470 -6.80 16.10 10.88
CA PRO A 470 -6.97 16.46 9.47
C PRO A 470 -7.20 15.23 8.60
N GLY A 471 -8.10 15.35 7.62
CA GLY A 471 -8.49 14.25 6.73
C GLY A 471 -9.56 13.28 7.28
N LYS A 472 -9.94 13.36 8.56
CA LYS A 472 -11.12 12.65 9.10
C LYS A 472 -12.25 13.65 9.39
N LEU A 473 -13.42 13.41 8.80
CA LEU A 473 -14.64 14.19 9.00
C LEU A 473 -15.83 13.26 9.28
N PRO A 474 -15.91 12.72 10.52
CA PRO A 474 -17.05 11.93 10.96
C PRO A 474 -18.35 12.74 10.86
N LEU A 475 -19.43 11.99 10.68
CA LEU A 475 -20.76 12.45 10.36
C LEU A 475 -21.66 12.33 11.57
N TYR A 476 -22.20 13.48 11.99
CA TYR A 476 -23.05 13.59 13.15
C TYR A 476 -24.49 13.87 12.73
N TRP A 477 -25.42 13.10 13.29
CA TRP A 477 -26.84 13.45 13.28
C TRP A 477 -27.14 14.50 14.35
N VAL A 478 -27.89 15.53 13.96
CA VAL A 478 -28.36 16.60 14.83
C VAL A 478 -29.87 16.69 14.67
N GLU A 479 -30.59 16.45 15.76
CA GLU A 479 -32.06 16.35 15.81
C GLU A 479 -32.77 17.64 15.37
N SER A 480 -32.27 18.81 15.79
CA SER A 480 -32.87 20.10 15.47
C SER A 480 -31.83 21.21 15.38
N ALA A 481 -32.20 22.34 14.76
CA ALA A 481 -31.36 23.55 14.73
C ALA A 481 -31.21 24.24 16.10
N GLN A 482 -31.85 23.72 17.16
CA GLN A 482 -31.74 24.17 18.56
C GLN A 482 -30.93 23.17 19.42
N SER A 483 -30.65 21.98 18.91
CA SER A 483 -29.94 20.91 19.63
C SER A 483 -28.47 21.28 19.80
N ARG A 484 -27.94 21.12 21.02
CA ARG A 484 -26.55 21.47 21.37
C ARG A 484 -25.56 20.32 21.21
N THR A 485 -26.04 19.13 20.88
CA THR A 485 -25.25 17.92 20.68
C THR A 485 -25.55 17.27 19.33
N GLY A 486 -24.54 16.62 18.76
CA GLY A 486 -24.65 15.73 17.62
C GLY A 486 -24.16 14.33 17.95
N VAL A 487 -24.76 13.31 17.36
CA VAL A 487 -24.44 11.89 17.59
C VAL A 487 -23.75 11.31 16.36
N CYS A 488 -22.57 10.72 16.50
CA CYS A 488 -21.86 10.14 15.35
C CYS A 488 -22.63 8.94 14.75
N VAL A 489 -22.83 8.96 13.43
CA VAL A 489 -23.58 7.94 12.66
C VAL A 489 -22.79 7.29 11.52
N ALA A 490 -21.64 7.86 11.14
CA ALA A 490 -20.66 7.28 10.21
C ALA A 490 -19.31 8.02 10.33
N ASP A 491 -18.20 7.36 10.02
CA ASP A 491 -16.86 7.95 10.03
C ASP A 491 -16.47 8.64 8.71
N SER A 492 -17.27 8.45 7.64
CA SER A 492 -17.04 9.00 6.30
C SER A 492 -18.33 9.18 5.49
N LEU A 493 -18.30 10.02 4.45
CA LEU A 493 -19.43 10.16 3.51
C LEU A 493 -19.66 8.86 2.74
N ALA A 494 -18.59 8.14 2.39
CA ALA A 494 -18.70 6.82 1.78
C ALA A 494 -19.49 5.83 2.65
N GLU A 495 -19.19 5.74 3.95
CA GLU A 495 -19.91 4.85 4.87
C GLU A 495 -21.37 5.29 5.09
N PHE A 496 -21.63 6.59 5.24
CA PHE A 496 -23.00 7.11 5.32
C PHE A 496 -23.82 6.74 4.07
N LEU A 497 -23.27 6.98 2.87
CA LEU A 497 -23.94 6.65 1.61
C LEU A 497 -24.20 5.14 1.50
N TYR A 498 -23.28 4.30 1.97
CA TYR A 498 -23.49 2.85 2.02
C TYR A 498 -24.66 2.45 2.94
N LYS A 499 -24.67 2.96 4.18
CA LYS A 499 -25.75 2.68 5.15
C LYS A 499 -27.09 3.22 4.66
N ALA A 500 -27.12 4.44 4.12
CA ALA A 500 -28.32 5.07 3.59
C ALA A 500 -28.89 4.34 2.36
N LEU A 501 -28.05 4.00 1.36
CA LEU A 501 -28.51 3.31 0.16
C LEU A 501 -29.03 1.88 0.43
N ASN A 502 -28.66 1.28 1.56
CA ASN A 502 -29.10 -0.04 1.97
C ASN A 502 -30.21 -0.03 3.04
N SER A 503 -30.59 1.12 3.58
CA SER A 503 -31.71 1.25 4.52
C SER A 503 -33.09 1.08 3.88
N GLN A 504 -33.15 1.01 2.55
CA GLN A 504 -34.39 0.92 1.75
C GLN A 504 -35.34 2.12 1.99
N GLY A 505 -34.79 3.32 2.22
CA GLY A 505 -35.57 4.52 2.48
C GLY A 505 -36.02 4.70 3.94
N ARG A 506 -35.41 3.98 4.88
CA ARG A 506 -35.58 4.23 6.33
C ARG A 506 -34.39 5.03 6.87
N VAL A 507 -34.57 5.73 7.99
CA VAL A 507 -33.47 6.47 8.63
C VAL A 507 -32.62 5.48 9.44
N TYR A 508 -31.50 5.01 8.87
CA TYR A 508 -30.78 3.84 9.40
C TYR A 508 -30.32 3.97 10.86
N PHE A 509 -30.08 5.20 11.33
CA PHE A 509 -29.62 5.49 12.69
C PHE A 509 -30.76 5.70 13.70
N GLN A 510 -32.02 5.53 13.26
CA GLN A 510 -33.20 5.46 14.11
C GLN A 510 -33.80 4.03 14.17
N GLU A 511 -33.17 3.06 13.49
CA GLU A 511 -33.54 1.65 13.56
C GLU A 511 -33.17 1.04 14.92
N PRO A 512 -34.00 0.16 15.53
CA PRO A 512 -33.74 -0.40 16.87
C PRO A 512 -32.44 -1.20 17.02
N GLY A 513 -31.80 -1.60 15.92
CA GLY A 513 -30.51 -2.30 15.91
C GLY A 513 -29.29 -1.39 15.74
N PHE A 514 -29.47 -0.07 15.64
CA PHE A 514 -28.36 0.87 15.46
C PHE A 514 -27.66 1.19 16.79
N THR A 515 -26.32 1.06 16.82
CA THR A 515 -25.50 1.52 17.95
C THR A 515 -24.94 2.91 17.63
N PRO A 516 -25.33 3.97 18.37
CA PRO A 516 -24.79 5.32 18.16
C PRO A 516 -23.31 5.40 18.55
N GLY A 517 -22.55 6.22 17.82
CA GLY A 517 -21.16 6.55 18.13
C GLY A 517 -21.06 7.65 19.19
N ALA A 518 -19.89 8.31 19.25
CA ALA A 518 -19.63 9.41 20.18
C ALA A 518 -20.66 10.54 20.06
N VAL A 519 -21.07 11.09 21.21
CA VAL A 519 -21.90 12.29 21.31
C VAL A 519 -20.98 13.48 21.55
N GLU A 520 -21.14 14.53 20.76
CA GLU A 520 -20.26 15.71 20.72
C GLU A 520 -21.08 16.99 20.81
N GLU A 521 -20.56 18.01 21.51
CA GLU A 521 -21.21 19.32 21.63
C GLU A 521 -20.90 20.25 20.45
N LEU A 522 -21.88 21.07 20.06
CA LEU A 522 -21.76 22.04 18.97
C LEU A 522 -21.08 23.36 19.40
N TRP A 523 -19.88 23.26 19.96
CA TRP A 523 -18.96 24.38 20.11
C TRP A 523 -18.05 24.57 18.87
N PHE A 524 -17.16 25.58 18.95
CA PHE A 524 -16.41 26.17 17.83
C PHE A 524 -15.13 25.40 17.46
#